data_AF-A0AAV7KHC0-F1
#
_entry.id   AF-A0AAV7KHC0-F1
#
_cell.length_a   1.000
_cell.length_b   1.000
_cell.length_c   1.000
_cell.angle_alpha   90.00
_cell.angle_beta   90.00
_cell.angle_gamma   90.00
#
_symmetry.space_group_name_H-M   'P 1'
#
loop_
_entity.id
_entity.type
_entity.pdbx_description
1 polymer ?
#
loop_
_entity_poly.entity_id
_entity_poly.type
_entity_poly.pdbx_seq_one_letter_code
_entity_poly.pdbx_strand_id
1 'polypeptide(L)'
;MHVLVALSQQVIKQQINLFQEDWCIDMLCGLIKQANERIDRVRLTASSSIITLIHKSAIDIPYIPHINELRKIFPQDPTQLINPSESFSITVKAIKLDTYRKSVLSGLVISIGGVSESVIRAASSSLLEQIKEVSQDQELLDRFTVSLTEVYNDCIKQPRLLVPFLKLTDSLLTNACFEEYRGDPGSFPDQLFTYTQSCTKKTKDVKRVLASIDVFCGLLQFQGQVQTKVLSHMMDLLCHPIFPRARKIAAEQLYLTLITYEELMSPDVVDEVNQILSDTLWNILEDRDLTQPRDRLCELFNLPIPAPRTPANVKESGIQKPQDFTFNEFVQRPF
;
A
#
# COMPACT_ATOMS: atom_id res chain seq x y z
N MET A 1 15.70 -11.14 19.43
CA MET A 1 15.98 -12.24 18.47
C MET A 1 16.92 -13.27 19.06
N HIS A 2 18.20 -12.97 19.32
CA HIS A 2 19.13 -13.96 19.89
C HIS A 2 18.64 -14.60 21.20
N VAL A 3 18.03 -13.82 22.11
CA VAL A 3 17.43 -14.35 23.35
C VAL A 3 16.28 -15.31 23.07
N LEU A 4 15.40 -14.98 22.10
CA LEU A 4 14.27 -15.84 21.74
C LEU A 4 14.74 -17.17 21.15
N VAL A 5 15.75 -17.15 20.28
CA VAL A 5 16.37 -18.36 19.70
C VAL A 5 17.02 -19.20 20.80
N ALA A 6 17.82 -18.57 21.67
CA ALA A 6 18.50 -19.26 22.76
C ALA A 6 17.51 -19.89 23.74
N LEU A 7 16.45 -19.16 24.12
CA LEU A 7 15.38 -19.68 24.98
C LEU A 7 14.64 -20.82 24.30
N SER A 8 14.32 -20.72 23.02
CA SER A 8 13.65 -21.81 22.28
C SER A 8 14.51 -23.07 22.25
N GLN A 9 15.81 -22.94 21.95
CA GLN A 9 16.76 -24.05 21.98
C GLN A 9 16.89 -24.65 23.39
N GLN A 10 16.88 -23.82 24.43
CA GLN A 10 16.96 -24.27 25.81
C GLN A 10 15.70 -25.00 26.27
N VAL A 11 14.51 -24.49 25.91
CA VAL A 11 13.22 -25.15 26.17
C VAL A 11 13.17 -26.49 25.46
N ILE A 12 13.58 -26.56 24.18
CA ILE A 12 13.63 -27.82 23.43
C ILE A 12 14.59 -28.81 24.09
N LYS A 13 15.78 -28.35 24.51
CA LYS A 13 16.79 -29.21 25.15
C LYS A 13 16.34 -29.73 26.51
N GLN A 14 15.63 -28.93 27.30
CA GLN A 14 15.27 -29.28 28.68
C GLN A 14 13.89 -29.95 28.79
N GLN A 15 12.92 -29.49 28.00
CA GLN A 15 11.51 -29.89 28.07
C GLN A 15 10.84 -29.76 26.68
N ILE A 16 11.23 -30.61 25.73
CA ILE A 16 10.68 -30.60 24.35
C ILE A 16 9.14 -30.62 24.29
N ASN A 17 8.49 -31.28 25.26
CA ASN A 17 7.03 -31.37 25.36
C ASN A 17 6.34 -30.02 25.59
N LEU A 18 7.07 -28.99 26.04
CA LEU A 18 6.52 -27.63 26.18
C LEU A 18 6.63 -26.82 24.88
N PHE A 19 7.42 -27.25 23.90
CA PHE A 19 7.58 -26.52 22.66
C PHE A 19 6.43 -26.85 21.71
N GLN A 20 5.58 -25.86 21.44
CA GLN A 20 4.37 -26.01 20.63
C GLN A 20 4.61 -25.60 19.17
N GLU A 21 3.84 -26.21 18.26
CA GLU A 21 3.89 -25.92 16.82
C GLU A 21 3.60 -24.43 16.54
N ASP A 22 2.53 -23.88 17.11
CA ASP A 22 2.14 -22.48 16.94
C ASP A 22 3.27 -21.50 17.34
N TRP A 23 4.00 -21.80 18.42
CA TRP A 23 5.11 -20.95 18.86
C TRP A 23 6.28 -20.97 17.87
N CYS A 24 6.54 -22.12 17.25
CA CYS A 24 7.56 -22.26 16.22
C CYS A 24 7.18 -21.46 14.96
N ILE A 25 5.92 -21.58 14.55
CA ILE A 25 5.35 -20.84 13.42
C ILE A 25 5.45 -19.34 13.68
N ASP A 26 4.95 -18.85 14.82
CA ASP A 26 4.96 -17.43 15.19
C ASP A 26 6.38 -16.87 15.27
N MET A 27 7.31 -17.62 15.87
CA MET A 27 8.72 -17.24 15.94
C MET A 27 9.31 -17.07 14.54
N LEU A 28 9.15 -18.07 13.66
CA LEU A 28 9.71 -18.03 12.31
C LEU A 28 9.06 -16.96 11.45
N CYS A 29 7.74 -16.79 11.55
CA CYS A 29 7.01 -15.70 10.92
C CYS A 29 7.55 -14.33 11.37
N GLY A 30 7.74 -14.13 12.68
CA GLY A 30 8.31 -12.90 13.23
C GLY A 30 9.74 -12.63 12.72
N LEU A 31 10.58 -13.67 12.63
CA LEU A 31 11.93 -13.56 12.08
C LEU A 31 11.91 -13.25 10.58
N ILE A 32 11.09 -13.94 9.78
CA ILE A 32 11.00 -13.70 8.33
C ILE A 32 10.48 -12.29 8.03
N LYS A 33 9.52 -11.80 8.82
CA LYS A 33 9.09 -10.40 8.73
C LYS A 33 10.26 -9.45 8.96
N GLN A 34 10.99 -9.62 10.07
CA GLN A 34 12.13 -8.76 10.40
C GLN A 34 13.29 -8.88 9.39
N ALA A 35 13.48 -10.05 8.78
CA ALA A 35 14.42 -10.29 7.69
C ALA A 35 14.09 -9.49 6.41
N ASN A 36 12.86 -8.99 6.29
CA ASN A 36 12.38 -8.17 5.17
C ASN A 36 12.11 -6.70 5.56
N GLU A 37 12.50 -6.25 6.75
CA GLU A 37 12.28 -4.86 7.21
C GLU A 37 13.42 -3.90 6.80
N ARG A 38 13.19 -2.59 6.94
CA ARG A 38 14.11 -1.56 6.41
C ARG A 38 15.47 -1.46 7.10
N ILE A 39 15.62 -1.93 8.34
CA ILE A 39 16.84 -1.69 9.15
C ILE A 39 17.84 -2.84 8.96
N ASP A 40 19.01 -2.53 8.41
CA ASP A 40 20.04 -3.51 8.06
C ASP A 40 20.41 -4.45 9.21
N ARG A 41 20.66 -3.90 10.40
CA ARG A 41 20.97 -4.69 11.60
C ARG A 41 19.83 -5.64 11.98
N VAL A 42 18.58 -5.20 11.85
CA VAL A 42 17.40 -6.03 12.14
C VAL A 42 17.31 -7.17 11.14
N ARG A 43 17.44 -6.88 9.84
CA ARG A 43 17.43 -7.92 8.80
C ARG A 43 18.53 -8.94 9.01
N LEU A 44 19.77 -8.49 9.19
CA LEU A 44 20.91 -9.38 9.35
C LEU A 44 20.77 -10.26 10.60
N THR A 45 20.35 -9.69 11.74
CA THR A 45 20.12 -10.47 12.96
C THR A 45 18.99 -11.47 12.80
N ALA A 46 17.90 -11.10 12.12
CA ALA A 46 16.77 -11.98 11.86
C ALA A 46 17.16 -13.15 10.95
N SER A 47 17.80 -12.84 9.82
CA SER A 47 18.28 -13.86 8.88
C SER A 47 19.34 -14.76 9.51
N SER A 48 20.26 -14.22 10.30
CA SER A 48 21.23 -15.03 11.05
C SER A 48 20.54 -15.97 12.04
N SER A 49 19.48 -15.49 12.70
CA SER A 49 18.69 -16.31 13.62
C SER A 49 17.98 -17.45 12.89
N ILE A 50 17.41 -17.19 11.71
CA ILE A 50 16.80 -18.22 10.85
C ILE A 50 17.85 -19.26 10.44
N ILE A 51 19.00 -18.82 9.94
CA ILE A 51 20.12 -19.69 9.53
C ILE A 51 20.58 -20.56 10.71
N THR A 52 20.70 -19.98 11.91
CA THR A 52 21.04 -20.75 13.11
C THR A 52 20.01 -21.83 13.42
N LEU A 53 18.72 -21.52 13.30
CA LEU A 53 17.64 -22.49 13.57
C LEU A 53 17.62 -23.63 12.55
N ILE A 54 17.80 -23.34 11.25
CA ILE A 54 17.61 -24.34 10.20
C ILE A 54 18.91 -25.09 9.82
N HIS A 55 20.08 -24.46 9.92
CA HIS A 55 21.35 -25.03 9.44
C HIS A 55 22.35 -25.34 10.56
N LYS A 56 22.37 -24.57 11.65
CA LYS A 56 23.45 -24.62 12.66
C LYS A 56 23.00 -25.09 14.04
N SER A 57 21.76 -25.54 14.19
CA SER A 57 21.29 -26.01 15.48
C SER A 57 21.90 -27.37 15.81
N ALA A 58 22.40 -27.53 17.03
CA ALA A 58 22.92 -28.81 17.52
C ALA A 58 21.80 -29.82 17.80
N ILE A 59 20.53 -29.36 17.82
CA ILE A 59 19.34 -30.16 18.06
C ILE A 59 18.37 -29.86 16.92
N ASP A 60 17.73 -30.88 16.36
CA ASP A 60 16.67 -30.68 15.38
C ASP A 60 15.50 -29.94 16.05
N ILE A 61 15.23 -28.72 15.58
CA ILE A 61 14.11 -27.91 16.04
C ILE A 61 12.83 -28.52 15.43
N PRO A 62 11.89 -29.03 16.26
CA PRO A 62 10.68 -29.63 15.73
C PRO A 62 9.74 -28.58 15.13
N TYR A 63 8.79 -29.06 14.33
CA TYR A 63 7.67 -28.27 13.78
C TYR A 63 8.04 -27.10 12.86
N ILE A 64 9.29 -27.00 12.36
CA ILE A 64 9.64 -25.97 11.37
C ILE A 64 8.92 -26.26 10.05
N PRO A 65 7.93 -25.43 9.63
CA PRO A 65 7.25 -25.61 8.36
C PRO A 65 8.22 -25.37 7.20
N HIS A 66 8.10 -26.17 6.14
CA HIS A 66 8.91 -26.00 4.91
C HIS A 66 10.43 -25.94 5.16
N ILE A 67 10.96 -26.72 6.13
CA ILE A 67 12.39 -26.65 6.51
C ILE A 67 13.32 -26.90 5.32
N ASN A 68 12.95 -27.80 4.41
CA ASN A 68 13.78 -28.12 3.24
C ASN A 68 13.84 -26.96 2.26
N GLU A 69 12.71 -26.29 2.02
CA GLU A 69 12.60 -25.11 1.18
C GLU A 69 13.34 -23.92 1.81
N LEU A 70 13.19 -23.70 3.12
CA LEU A 70 13.94 -22.67 3.85
C LEU A 70 15.45 -22.89 3.76
N ARG A 71 15.91 -24.14 3.88
CA ARG A 71 17.34 -24.50 3.73
C ARG A 71 17.87 -24.25 2.32
N LYS A 72 17.02 -24.34 1.29
CA LYS A 72 17.37 -23.99 -0.10
C LYS A 72 17.38 -22.48 -0.32
N ILE A 73 16.47 -21.75 0.33
CA ILE A 73 16.37 -20.29 0.21
C ILE A 73 17.53 -19.62 0.93
N PHE A 74 17.74 -19.92 2.21
CA PHE A 74 18.70 -19.23 3.06
C PHE A 74 20.09 -19.89 2.99
N PRO A 75 21.16 -19.11 2.80
CA PRO A 75 22.52 -19.63 2.76
C PRO A 75 22.96 -20.17 4.13
N GLN A 76 24.00 -21.01 4.14
CA GLN A 76 24.59 -21.48 5.40
C GLN A 76 25.43 -20.40 6.10
N ASP A 77 26.01 -19.46 5.33
CA ASP A 77 26.80 -18.35 5.85
C ASP A 77 25.97 -17.05 5.85
N PRO A 78 25.64 -16.47 7.01
CA PRO A 78 24.89 -15.21 7.09
C PRO A 78 25.65 -14.00 6.53
N THR A 79 26.97 -14.07 6.30
CA THR A 79 27.71 -12.94 5.71
C THR A 79 27.23 -12.57 4.31
N GLN A 80 26.64 -13.53 3.59
CA GLN A 80 26.01 -13.33 2.27
C GLN A 80 24.73 -12.47 2.32
N LEU A 81 24.25 -12.11 3.53
CA LEU A 81 23.03 -11.32 3.74
C LEU A 81 23.32 -9.94 4.32
N ILE A 82 24.59 -9.52 4.36
CA ILE A 82 25.01 -8.19 4.85
C ILE A 82 24.54 -7.10 3.89
N ASN A 83 24.68 -7.33 2.57
CA ASN A 83 24.25 -6.36 1.57
C ASN A 83 22.72 -6.36 1.46
N PRO A 84 22.03 -5.21 1.53
CA PRO A 84 20.58 -5.14 1.38
C PRO A 84 20.03 -5.80 0.11
N SER A 85 20.67 -5.61 -1.04
CA SER A 85 20.20 -6.16 -2.31
C SER A 85 20.27 -7.69 -2.34
N GLU A 86 21.37 -8.26 -1.86
CA GLU A 86 21.53 -9.72 -1.72
C GLU A 86 20.59 -10.27 -0.65
N SER A 87 20.42 -9.54 0.44
CA SER A 87 19.51 -9.90 1.53
C SER A 87 18.08 -10.04 1.02
N PHE A 88 17.53 -9.03 0.34
CA PHE A 88 16.17 -9.05 -0.18
C PHE A 88 15.97 -10.07 -1.30
N SER A 89 16.94 -10.23 -2.22
CA SER A 89 16.81 -11.21 -3.31
C SER A 89 16.72 -12.64 -2.79
N ILE A 90 17.23 -12.90 -1.58
CA ILE A 90 17.13 -14.18 -0.89
C ILE A 90 15.86 -14.25 -0.02
N THR A 91 15.67 -13.30 0.89
CA THR A 91 14.61 -13.39 1.93
C THR A 91 13.20 -13.30 1.36
N VAL A 92 13.02 -12.60 0.23
CA VAL A 92 11.71 -12.47 -0.43
C VAL A 92 11.25 -13.79 -1.05
N LYS A 93 12.15 -14.73 -1.39
CA LYS A 93 11.78 -16.04 -1.96
C LYS A 93 10.85 -16.85 -1.04
N ALA A 94 10.87 -16.58 0.27
CA ALA A 94 9.94 -17.18 1.22
C ALA A 94 8.46 -16.78 0.98
N ILE A 95 8.19 -15.79 0.11
CA ILE A 95 6.84 -15.40 -0.30
C ILE A 95 6.08 -16.52 -1.02
N LYS A 96 6.79 -17.52 -1.56
CA LYS A 96 6.20 -18.69 -2.20
C LYS A 96 5.64 -19.70 -1.19
N LEU A 97 6.03 -19.60 0.09
CA LEU A 97 5.63 -20.50 1.15
C LEU A 97 4.42 -19.92 1.89
N ASP A 98 3.29 -20.64 1.88
CA ASP A 98 2.01 -20.14 2.42
C ASP A 98 2.13 -19.62 3.85
N THR A 99 2.80 -20.38 4.72
CA THR A 99 3.02 -20.04 6.13
C THR A 99 3.72 -18.69 6.32
N TYR A 100 4.58 -18.28 5.38
CA TYR A 100 5.47 -17.14 5.56
C TYR A 100 5.11 -15.94 4.68
N ARG A 101 4.26 -16.13 3.66
CA ARG A 101 3.92 -15.10 2.67
C ARG A 101 3.46 -13.78 3.29
N LYS A 102 2.52 -13.85 4.23
CA LYS A 102 2.00 -12.68 4.96
C LYS A 102 3.09 -11.95 5.74
N SER A 103 4.01 -12.69 6.35
CA SER A 103 5.13 -12.13 7.12
C SER A 103 6.15 -11.42 6.21
N VAL A 104 6.47 -12.01 5.06
CA VAL A 104 7.33 -11.38 4.03
C VAL A 104 6.70 -10.06 3.58
N LEU A 105 5.44 -10.09 3.14
CA LEU A 105 4.70 -8.90 2.71
C LEU A 105 4.67 -7.82 3.79
N SER A 106 4.39 -8.19 5.04
CA SER A 106 4.36 -7.25 6.17
C SER A 106 5.71 -6.57 6.43
N GLY A 107 6.83 -7.27 6.23
CA GLY A 107 8.16 -6.67 6.31
C GLY A 107 8.43 -5.73 5.14
N LEU A 108 8.11 -6.17 3.93
CA LEU A 108 8.32 -5.40 2.69
C LEU A 108 7.51 -4.11 2.65
N VAL A 109 6.29 -4.07 3.20
CA VAL A 109 5.49 -2.84 3.34
C VAL A 109 6.32 -1.73 3.99
N ILE A 110 7.08 -2.04 5.05
CA ILE A 110 7.90 -1.07 5.78
C ILE A 110 9.13 -0.65 4.97
N SER A 111 9.71 -1.57 4.19
CA SER A 111 10.90 -1.34 3.37
C SER A 111 10.61 -0.52 2.13
N ILE A 112 9.62 -0.94 1.33
CA ILE A 112 9.21 -0.29 0.07
C ILE A 112 8.52 1.05 0.34
N GLY A 113 7.72 1.12 1.40
CA GLY A 113 7.06 2.35 1.82
C GLY A 113 7.93 3.33 2.63
N GLY A 114 9.23 3.03 2.78
CA GLY A 114 10.17 3.79 3.58
C GLY A 114 10.61 5.12 2.95
N VAL A 115 11.75 5.63 3.43
CA VAL A 115 12.37 6.88 2.94
C VAL A 115 13.77 6.68 2.34
N SER A 116 14.39 5.53 2.57
CA SER A 116 15.73 5.23 2.05
C SER A 116 15.61 4.69 0.64
N GLU A 117 16.04 5.47 -0.34
CA GLU A 117 15.92 5.13 -1.76
C GLU A 117 16.63 3.82 -2.11
N SER A 118 17.81 3.56 -1.52
CA SER A 118 18.56 2.31 -1.76
C SER A 118 17.82 1.09 -1.22
N VAL A 119 17.23 1.17 -0.02
CA VAL A 119 16.43 0.08 0.57
C VAL A 119 15.14 -0.14 -0.21
N ILE A 120 14.45 0.94 -0.58
CA ILE A 120 13.22 0.87 -1.39
C ILE A 120 13.52 0.17 -2.72
N ARG A 121 14.57 0.60 -3.44
CA ARG A 121 14.97 0.01 -4.72
C ARG A 121 15.32 -1.47 -4.57
N ALA A 122 16.16 -1.82 -3.58
CA ALA A 122 16.54 -3.22 -3.35
C ALA A 122 15.33 -4.12 -3.04
N ALA A 123 14.43 -3.66 -2.17
CA ALA A 123 13.23 -4.39 -1.78
C ALA A 123 12.21 -4.51 -2.93
N SER A 124 11.93 -3.41 -3.64
CA SER A 124 11.00 -3.39 -4.77
C SER A 124 11.50 -4.26 -5.91
N SER A 125 12.77 -4.14 -6.32
CA SER A 125 13.32 -4.96 -7.41
C SER A 125 13.26 -6.46 -7.08
N SER A 126 13.60 -6.84 -5.84
CA SER A 126 13.54 -8.24 -5.39
C SER A 126 12.10 -8.77 -5.34
N LEU A 127 11.15 -7.95 -4.88
CA LEU A 127 9.73 -8.32 -4.88
C LEU A 127 9.22 -8.51 -6.31
N LEU A 128 9.44 -7.54 -7.19
CA LEU A 128 8.97 -7.61 -8.58
C LEU A 128 9.55 -8.82 -9.33
N GLU A 129 10.83 -9.14 -9.12
CA GLU A 129 11.44 -10.35 -9.67
C GLU A 129 10.76 -11.62 -9.14
N GLN A 130 10.48 -11.70 -7.84
CA GLN A 130 9.79 -12.85 -7.25
C GLN A 130 8.34 -12.98 -7.70
N ILE A 131 7.62 -11.87 -7.91
CA ILE A 131 6.24 -11.92 -8.39
C ILE A 131 6.15 -12.39 -9.84
N LYS A 132 7.15 -12.08 -10.69
CA LYS A 132 7.22 -12.65 -12.05
C LYS A 132 7.31 -14.18 -12.04
N GLU A 133 7.97 -14.76 -11.05
CA GLU A 133 8.00 -16.22 -10.88
C GLU A 133 6.69 -16.76 -10.30
N VAL A 134 6.06 -16.02 -9.37
CA VAL A 134 4.75 -16.37 -8.80
C VAL A 134 3.65 -16.35 -9.86
N SER A 135 3.67 -15.39 -10.78
CA SER A 135 2.64 -15.24 -11.82
C SER A 135 2.64 -16.36 -12.86
N GLN A 136 3.70 -17.18 -12.92
CA GLN A 136 3.74 -18.38 -13.77
C GLN A 136 2.86 -19.52 -13.23
N ASP A 137 2.40 -19.43 -11.98
CA ASP A 137 1.54 -20.40 -11.31
C ASP A 137 0.28 -19.68 -10.81
N GLN A 138 -0.84 -19.88 -11.49
CA GLN A 138 -2.10 -19.20 -11.19
C GLN A 138 -2.57 -19.47 -9.76
N GLU A 139 -2.42 -20.68 -9.23
CA GLU A 139 -2.84 -21.02 -7.88
C GLU A 139 -1.96 -20.32 -6.83
N LEU A 140 -0.67 -20.19 -7.11
CA LEU A 140 0.25 -19.43 -6.25
C LEU A 140 -0.04 -17.93 -6.30
N LEU A 141 -0.36 -17.40 -7.48
CA LEU A 141 -0.77 -16.00 -7.67
C LEU A 141 -2.07 -15.68 -6.93
N ASP A 142 -3.07 -16.57 -6.99
CA ASP A 142 -4.33 -16.44 -6.23
C ASP A 142 -4.10 -16.42 -4.72
N ARG A 143 -3.27 -17.34 -4.20
CA ARG A 143 -2.89 -17.32 -2.77
C ARG A 143 -2.09 -16.07 -2.39
N PHE A 144 -1.32 -15.52 -3.32
CA PHE A 144 -0.61 -14.27 -3.13
C PHE A 144 -1.55 -13.07 -3.03
N THR A 145 -2.53 -12.93 -3.92
CA THR A 145 -3.50 -11.84 -3.89
C THR A 145 -4.36 -11.88 -2.63
N VAL A 146 -4.76 -13.07 -2.17
CA VAL A 146 -5.43 -13.26 -0.87
C VAL A 146 -4.55 -12.73 0.28
N SER A 147 -3.27 -13.13 0.32
CA SER A 147 -2.34 -12.69 1.38
C SER A 147 -2.10 -11.17 1.33
N LEU A 148 -2.02 -10.57 0.14
CA LEU A 148 -1.87 -9.13 -0.04
C LEU A 148 -3.09 -8.38 0.53
N THR A 149 -4.30 -8.85 0.24
CA THR A 149 -5.55 -8.31 0.77
C THR A 149 -5.62 -8.43 2.30
N GLU A 150 -5.18 -9.55 2.88
CA GLU A 150 -5.11 -9.71 4.34
C GLU A 150 -4.16 -8.71 4.98
N VAL A 151 -2.97 -8.50 4.39
CA VAL A 151 -2.02 -7.50 4.87
C VAL A 151 -2.62 -6.10 4.75
N TYR A 152 -3.38 -5.81 3.68
CA TYR A 152 -4.07 -4.52 3.56
C TYR A 152 -5.06 -4.31 4.71
N ASN A 153 -5.90 -5.32 5.00
CA ASN A 153 -6.86 -5.25 6.09
C ASN A 153 -6.18 -5.00 7.45
N ASP A 154 -5.01 -5.59 7.69
CA ASP A 154 -4.21 -5.32 8.89
C ASP A 154 -3.58 -3.92 8.89
N CYS A 155 -3.15 -3.43 7.72
CA CYS A 155 -2.63 -2.06 7.58
C CYS A 155 -3.70 -0.99 7.80
N ILE A 156 -4.97 -1.24 7.45
CA ILE A 156 -6.09 -0.31 7.73
C ILE A 156 -6.25 -0.06 9.22
N LYS A 157 -6.01 -1.08 10.05
CA LYS A 157 -6.04 -0.98 11.52
C LYS A 157 -4.84 -0.20 12.08
N GLN A 158 -3.83 0.10 11.26
CA GLN A 158 -2.58 0.74 11.66
C GLN A 158 -2.24 1.92 10.73
N PRO A 159 -2.73 3.14 11.02
CA PRO A 159 -2.62 4.29 10.11
C PRO A 159 -1.21 4.59 9.57
N ARG A 160 -0.16 4.31 10.37
CA ARG A 160 1.25 4.48 9.98
C ARG A 160 1.72 3.57 8.83
N LEU A 161 1.01 2.46 8.57
CA LEU A 161 1.36 1.49 7.54
C LEU A 161 0.56 1.69 6.24
N LEU A 162 -0.50 2.52 6.26
CA LEU A 162 -1.37 2.71 5.10
C LEU A 162 -0.65 3.29 3.89
N VAL A 163 0.03 4.43 4.05
CA VAL A 163 0.78 5.04 2.93
C VAL A 163 1.89 4.10 2.43
N PRO A 164 2.70 3.46 3.31
CA PRO A 164 3.63 2.41 2.90
C PRO A 164 3.01 1.28 2.07
N PHE A 165 1.85 0.77 2.50
CA PHE A 165 1.14 -0.30 1.82
C PHE A 165 0.60 0.14 0.45
N LEU A 166 0.02 1.33 0.38
CA LEU A 166 -0.46 1.92 -0.88
C LEU A 166 0.66 2.02 -1.92
N LYS A 167 1.86 2.49 -1.51
CA LYS A 167 3.03 2.55 -2.39
C LYS A 167 3.51 1.18 -2.86
N LEU A 168 3.48 0.17 -2.00
CA LEU A 168 3.79 -1.20 -2.40
C LEU A 168 2.78 -1.71 -3.42
N THR A 169 1.49 -1.44 -3.20
CA THR A 169 0.41 -1.86 -4.09
C THR A 169 0.51 -1.17 -5.45
N ASP A 170 0.73 0.14 -5.48
CA ASP A 170 1.02 0.89 -6.71
C ASP A 170 2.22 0.30 -7.45
N SER A 171 3.33 0.02 -6.75
CA SER A 171 4.50 -0.61 -7.38
C SER A 171 4.18 -1.96 -8.02
N LEU A 172 3.29 -2.77 -7.45
CA LEU A 172 2.87 -4.04 -8.06
C LEU A 172 1.97 -3.81 -9.28
N LEU A 173 0.99 -2.91 -9.17
CA LEU A 173 0.04 -2.59 -10.25
C LEU A 173 0.75 -1.99 -11.47
N THR A 174 1.71 -1.08 -11.25
CA THR A 174 2.45 -0.39 -12.32
C THR A 174 3.48 -1.28 -13.02
N ASN A 175 3.84 -2.43 -12.44
CA ASN A 175 4.83 -3.35 -12.99
C ASN A 175 4.20 -4.65 -13.53
N ALA A 176 2.94 -4.60 -13.99
CA ALA A 176 2.27 -5.70 -14.69
C ALA A 176 2.30 -7.03 -13.93
N CYS A 177 2.20 -6.98 -12.59
CA CYS A 177 2.25 -8.18 -11.74
C CYS A 177 0.93 -8.96 -11.69
N PHE A 178 -0.13 -8.45 -12.33
CA PHE A 178 -1.50 -8.96 -12.23
C PHE A 178 -2.20 -9.01 -13.61
N GLU A 179 -1.44 -9.18 -14.69
CA GLU A 179 -1.98 -9.22 -16.06
C GLU A 179 -3.05 -10.31 -16.23
N GLU A 180 -2.89 -11.42 -15.52
CA GLU A 180 -3.78 -12.58 -15.51
C GLU A 180 -5.19 -12.21 -15.01
N TYR A 181 -5.33 -11.15 -14.20
CA TYR A 181 -6.61 -10.67 -13.66
C TYR A 181 -7.29 -9.61 -14.55
N ARG A 182 -6.72 -9.20 -15.69
CA ARG A 182 -7.35 -8.18 -16.55
C ARG A 182 -8.67 -8.66 -17.17
N GLY A 183 -8.79 -9.96 -17.44
CA GLY A 183 -9.98 -10.57 -18.08
C GLY A 183 -11.07 -10.99 -17.09
N ASP A 184 -10.74 -11.86 -16.13
CA ASP A 184 -11.62 -12.25 -15.02
C ASP A 184 -10.97 -11.85 -13.69
N PRO A 185 -11.24 -10.64 -13.19
CA PRO A 185 -10.55 -10.11 -12.02
C PRO A 185 -10.90 -10.83 -10.71
N GLY A 186 -11.92 -11.69 -10.68
CA GLY A 186 -12.45 -12.25 -9.44
C GLY A 186 -12.80 -11.14 -8.43
N SER A 187 -12.65 -11.42 -7.13
CA SER A 187 -12.94 -10.44 -6.07
C SER A 187 -11.75 -9.52 -5.72
N PHE A 188 -10.55 -9.79 -6.23
CA PHE A 188 -9.33 -9.13 -5.75
C PHE A 188 -9.29 -7.63 -6.06
N PRO A 189 -9.50 -7.17 -7.32
CA PRO A 189 -9.53 -5.73 -7.62
C PRO A 189 -10.67 -4.98 -6.93
N ASP A 190 -11.83 -5.61 -6.74
CA ASP A 190 -12.95 -5.03 -5.98
C ASP A 190 -12.60 -4.83 -4.49
N GLN A 191 -11.88 -5.77 -3.88
CA GLN A 191 -11.39 -5.65 -2.51
C GLN A 191 -10.35 -4.54 -2.39
N LEU A 192 -9.38 -4.47 -3.31
CA LEU A 192 -8.40 -3.39 -3.37
C LEU A 192 -9.10 -2.03 -3.50
N PHE A 193 -10.04 -1.89 -4.46
CA PHE A 193 -10.82 -0.67 -4.63
C PHE A 193 -11.51 -0.27 -3.33
N THR A 194 -12.24 -1.19 -2.69
CA THR A 194 -13.00 -0.92 -1.47
C THR A 194 -12.10 -0.43 -0.33
N TYR A 195 -10.97 -1.09 -0.13
CA TYR A 195 -9.99 -0.72 0.89
C TYR A 195 -9.32 0.62 0.58
N THR A 196 -8.93 0.88 -0.66
CA THR A 196 -8.34 2.15 -1.08
C THR A 196 -9.35 3.30 -1.01
N GLN A 197 -10.62 3.05 -1.34
CA GLN A 197 -11.69 4.04 -1.19
C GLN A 197 -11.90 4.43 0.27
N SER A 198 -11.81 3.48 1.19
CA SER A 198 -11.88 3.78 2.63
C SER A 198 -10.74 4.69 3.10
N CYS A 199 -9.59 4.64 2.42
CA CYS A 199 -8.43 5.47 2.72
C CYS A 199 -8.63 6.94 2.29
N THR A 200 -9.51 7.27 1.35
CA THR A 200 -9.71 8.69 0.97
C THR A 200 -10.86 9.35 1.74
N LYS A 201 -11.81 8.57 2.28
CA LYS A 201 -12.98 9.10 2.99
C LYS A 201 -12.59 9.83 4.28
N LYS A 202 -13.08 11.08 4.43
CA LYS A 202 -12.99 11.91 5.65
C LYS A 202 -11.58 12.05 6.22
N THR A 203 -10.55 11.97 5.37
CA THR A 203 -9.16 12.08 5.81
C THR A 203 -8.67 13.51 5.87
N LYS A 204 -7.81 13.80 6.84
CA LYS A 204 -7.01 15.02 6.88
C LYS A 204 -5.56 14.79 6.40
N ASP A 205 -5.21 13.55 6.10
CA ASP A 205 -3.87 13.19 5.61
C ASP A 205 -3.85 13.22 4.08
N VAL A 206 -3.28 14.30 3.53
CA VAL A 206 -3.12 14.46 2.08
C VAL A 206 -2.23 13.38 1.48
N LYS A 207 -1.20 12.90 2.19
CA LYS A 207 -0.27 11.87 1.66
C LYS A 207 -1.00 10.57 1.40
N ARG A 208 -1.99 10.25 2.26
CA ARG A 208 -2.87 9.10 2.10
C ARG A 208 -3.75 9.21 0.87
N VAL A 209 -4.30 10.40 0.59
CA VAL A 209 -5.09 10.64 -0.63
C VAL A 209 -4.21 10.51 -1.87
N LEU A 210 -3.03 11.14 -1.86
CA LEU A 210 -2.08 11.08 -2.98
C LEU A 210 -1.67 9.64 -3.31
N ALA A 211 -1.24 8.86 -2.30
CA ALA A 211 -0.88 7.45 -2.52
C ALA A 211 -2.08 6.57 -2.94
N SER A 212 -3.32 6.97 -2.63
CA SER A 212 -4.51 6.26 -3.09
C SER A 212 -4.81 6.53 -4.56
N ILE A 213 -4.52 7.74 -5.05
CA ILE A 213 -4.66 8.09 -6.48
C ILE A 213 -3.81 7.16 -7.34
N ASP A 214 -2.55 6.94 -6.96
CA ASP A 214 -1.64 6.06 -7.70
C ASP A 214 -2.21 4.62 -7.80
N VAL A 215 -2.74 4.10 -6.68
CA VAL A 215 -3.43 2.79 -6.67
C VAL A 215 -4.67 2.78 -7.54
N PHE A 216 -5.52 3.82 -7.50
CA PHE A 216 -6.69 3.91 -8.38
C PHE A 216 -6.31 3.89 -9.86
N CYS A 217 -5.30 4.66 -10.24
CA CYS A 217 -4.74 4.63 -11.59
C CYS A 217 -4.30 3.22 -11.99
N GLY A 218 -3.57 2.53 -11.11
CA GLY A 218 -3.19 1.14 -11.31
C GLY A 218 -4.39 0.18 -11.45
N LEU A 219 -5.49 0.40 -10.73
CA LEU A 219 -6.69 -0.45 -10.81
C LEU A 219 -7.47 -0.28 -12.13
N LEU A 220 -7.25 0.78 -12.91
CA LEU A 220 -7.93 0.99 -14.19
C LEU A 220 -7.59 -0.09 -15.23
N GLN A 221 -6.47 -0.80 -15.06
CA GLN A 221 -6.08 -1.92 -15.91
C GLN A 221 -7.07 -3.11 -15.85
N PHE A 222 -7.86 -3.23 -14.78
CA PHE A 222 -8.85 -4.30 -14.62
C PHE A 222 -10.18 -3.88 -15.24
N GLN A 223 -10.64 -4.64 -16.25
CA GLN A 223 -11.85 -4.30 -17.00
C GLN A 223 -13.14 -4.60 -16.20
N GLY A 224 -14.27 -4.06 -16.67
CA GLY A 224 -15.60 -4.33 -16.12
C GLY A 224 -16.00 -3.38 -14.98
N GLN A 225 -16.73 -3.90 -13.97
CA GLN A 225 -17.34 -3.05 -12.94
C GLN A 225 -16.34 -2.29 -12.08
N VAL A 226 -15.16 -2.88 -11.81
CA VAL A 226 -14.10 -2.22 -11.03
C VAL A 226 -13.63 -0.97 -11.74
N GLN A 227 -13.40 -1.02 -13.06
CA GLN A 227 -13.01 0.13 -13.86
C GLN A 227 -14.00 1.28 -13.72
N THR A 228 -15.30 1.01 -13.87
CA THR A 228 -16.36 2.03 -13.72
C THR A 228 -16.38 2.62 -12.30
N LYS A 229 -16.22 1.79 -11.26
CA LYS A 229 -16.14 2.25 -9.86
C LYS A 229 -14.92 3.13 -9.62
N VAL A 230 -13.77 2.76 -10.17
CA VAL A 230 -12.51 3.50 -10.06
C VAL A 230 -12.64 4.85 -10.77
N LEU A 231 -13.10 4.88 -12.04
CA LEU A 231 -13.30 6.13 -12.78
C LEU A 231 -14.28 7.05 -12.06
N SER A 232 -15.42 6.53 -11.59
CA SER A 232 -16.40 7.31 -10.81
C SER A 232 -15.77 7.93 -9.56
N HIS A 233 -14.95 7.17 -8.83
CA HIS A 233 -14.26 7.69 -7.64
C HIS A 233 -13.12 8.67 -7.99
N MET A 234 -12.45 8.50 -9.13
CA MET A 234 -11.49 9.48 -9.65
C MET A 234 -12.17 10.83 -9.95
N MET A 235 -13.40 10.81 -10.49
CA MET A 235 -14.19 12.05 -10.68
C MET A 235 -14.48 12.76 -9.35
N ASP A 236 -14.71 12.03 -8.26
CA ASP A 236 -14.85 12.62 -6.92
C ASP A 236 -13.54 13.23 -6.41
N LEU A 237 -12.38 12.63 -6.75
CA LEU A 237 -11.06 13.12 -6.36
C LEU A 237 -10.63 14.36 -7.14
N LEU A 238 -11.01 14.48 -8.41
CA LEU A 238 -10.83 15.71 -9.21
C LEU A 238 -11.52 16.92 -8.56
N CYS A 239 -12.60 16.69 -7.80
CA CYS A 239 -13.29 17.70 -7.01
C CYS A 239 -13.12 17.48 -5.49
N HIS A 240 -11.97 16.96 -5.04
CA HIS A 240 -11.77 16.66 -3.61
C HIS A 240 -11.91 17.93 -2.75
N PRO A 241 -12.85 18.01 -1.79
CA PRO A 241 -13.30 19.29 -1.18
C PRO A 241 -12.22 20.07 -0.40
N ILE A 242 -11.22 19.37 0.15
CA ILE A 242 -10.25 19.96 1.09
C ILE A 242 -8.87 20.19 0.45
N PHE A 243 -8.52 19.45 -0.60
CA PHE A 243 -7.14 19.31 -1.04
C PHE A 243 -6.98 19.65 -2.53
N PRO A 244 -6.76 20.93 -2.88
CA PRO A 244 -6.51 21.32 -4.28
C PRO A 244 -5.30 20.60 -4.89
N ARG A 245 -4.29 20.26 -4.07
CA ARG A 245 -3.17 19.43 -4.50
C ARG A 245 -3.60 18.02 -4.93
N ALA A 246 -4.55 17.40 -4.23
CA ALA A 246 -5.03 16.07 -4.60
C ALA A 246 -5.78 16.10 -5.94
N ARG A 247 -6.57 17.16 -6.18
CA ARG A 247 -7.28 17.38 -7.45
C ARG A 247 -6.30 17.44 -8.64
N LYS A 248 -5.28 18.29 -8.52
CA LYS A 248 -4.23 18.43 -9.54
C LYS A 248 -3.51 17.10 -9.80
N ILE A 249 -3.08 16.40 -8.75
CA ILE A 249 -2.38 15.12 -8.90
C ILE A 249 -3.31 14.06 -9.50
N ALA A 250 -4.60 14.04 -9.13
CA ALA A 250 -5.57 13.13 -9.73
C ALA A 250 -5.73 13.36 -11.24
N ALA A 251 -5.80 14.62 -11.67
CA ALA A 251 -5.86 14.95 -13.09
C ALA A 251 -4.60 14.55 -13.86
N GLU A 252 -3.42 14.89 -13.32
CA GLU A 252 -2.13 14.56 -13.93
C GLU A 252 -1.93 13.03 -14.04
N GLN A 253 -2.22 12.28 -12.97
CA GLN A 253 -2.08 10.82 -12.98
C GLN A 253 -3.13 10.14 -13.87
N LEU A 254 -4.38 10.62 -13.86
CA LEU A 254 -5.40 10.10 -14.75
C LEU A 254 -5.03 10.32 -16.22
N TYR A 255 -4.55 11.51 -16.59
CA TYR A 255 -4.06 11.81 -17.93
C TYR A 255 -2.95 10.84 -18.36
N LEU A 256 -1.93 10.63 -17.53
CA LEU A 256 -0.84 9.68 -17.83
C LEU A 256 -1.33 8.23 -17.95
N THR A 257 -2.30 7.85 -17.11
CA THR A 257 -2.88 6.51 -17.12
C THR A 257 -3.67 6.26 -18.39
N LEU A 258 -4.45 7.25 -18.84
CA LEU A 258 -5.23 7.18 -20.09
C LEU A 258 -4.35 7.13 -21.34
N ILE A 259 -3.17 7.76 -21.31
CA ILE A 259 -2.15 7.57 -22.36
C ILE A 259 -1.59 6.14 -22.35
N THR A 260 -1.41 5.56 -21.16
CA THR A 260 -0.84 4.21 -21.02
C THR A 260 -1.82 3.12 -21.44
N TYR A 261 -3.11 3.32 -21.19
CA TYR A 261 -4.20 2.40 -21.48
C TYR A 261 -5.21 3.07 -22.44
N GLU A 262 -4.85 3.18 -23.71
CA GLU A 262 -5.68 3.82 -24.75
C GLU A 262 -7.06 3.14 -24.89
N GLU A 263 -7.16 1.86 -24.54
CA GLU A 263 -8.41 1.08 -24.56
C GLU A 263 -9.47 1.56 -23.55
N LEU A 264 -9.11 2.45 -22.62
CA LEU A 264 -10.05 3.02 -21.64
C LEU A 264 -11.00 4.05 -22.25
N MET A 265 -10.73 4.54 -23.46
CA MET A 265 -11.49 5.60 -24.11
C MET A 265 -11.89 5.21 -25.53
N SER A 266 -13.07 5.64 -25.96
CA SER A 266 -13.40 5.60 -27.39
C SER A 266 -12.55 6.64 -28.14
N PRO A 267 -12.06 6.34 -29.36
CA PRO A 267 -11.25 7.28 -30.15
C PRO A 267 -11.89 8.67 -30.31
N ASP A 268 -13.22 8.72 -30.36
CA ASP A 268 -13.99 9.97 -30.55
C ASP A 268 -13.93 10.94 -29.37
N VAL A 269 -13.52 10.50 -28.18
CA VAL A 269 -13.50 11.35 -26.96
C VAL A 269 -12.10 11.65 -26.44
N VAL A 270 -11.06 11.00 -26.98
CA VAL A 270 -9.69 11.06 -26.46
C VAL A 270 -9.16 12.50 -26.39
N ASP A 271 -9.29 13.25 -27.49
CA ASP A 271 -8.79 14.63 -27.57
C ASP A 271 -9.49 15.54 -26.55
N GLU A 272 -10.80 15.39 -26.40
CA GLU A 272 -11.59 16.21 -25.47
C GLU A 272 -11.27 15.89 -24.01
N VAL A 273 -11.18 14.59 -23.65
CA VAL A 273 -10.79 14.17 -22.30
C VAL A 273 -9.40 14.70 -21.95
N ASN A 274 -8.44 14.55 -22.87
CA ASN A 274 -7.08 15.02 -22.68
C ASN A 274 -7.03 16.53 -22.47
N GLN A 275 -7.75 17.29 -23.31
CA GLN A 275 -7.85 18.74 -23.19
C GLN A 275 -8.45 19.17 -21.84
N ILE A 276 -9.54 18.52 -21.39
CA ILE A 276 -10.15 18.86 -20.10
C ILE A 276 -9.18 18.59 -18.95
N LEU A 277 -8.48 17.46 -18.96
CA LEU A 277 -7.52 17.10 -17.91
C LEU A 277 -6.30 18.03 -17.88
N SER A 278 -5.80 18.46 -19.05
CA SER A 278 -4.61 19.33 -19.15
C SER A 278 -4.91 20.82 -18.92
N ASP A 279 -6.00 21.34 -19.48
CA ASP A 279 -6.25 22.78 -19.57
C ASP A 279 -7.01 23.30 -18.34
N THR A 280 -7.72 22.43 -17.63
CA THR A 280 -8.45 22.80 -16.42
C THR A 280 -7.46 23.06 -15.27
N LEU A 281 -7.60 24.22 -14.61
CA LEU A 281 -6.81 24.55 -13.42
C LEU A 281 -7.34 23.83 -12.17
N TRP A 282 -7.04 22.54 -12.02
CA TRP A 282 -7.59 21.67 -10.97
C TRP A 282 -7.24 22.08 -9.52
N ASN A 283 -6.26 22.95 -9.31
CA ASN A 283 -5.81 23.40 -7.99
C ASN A 283 -6.45 24.72 -7.51
N ILE A 284 -7.51 25.20 -8.16
CA ILE A 284 -8.28 26.35 -7.67
C ILE A 284 -8.96 26.06 -6.33
N LEU A 285 -9.24 27.12 -5.57
CA LEU A 285 -9.83 27.04 -4.24
C LEU A 285 -11.36 26.88 -4.27
N GLU A 286 -12.03 27.39 -5.30
CA GLU A 286 -13.50 27.35 -5.41
C GLU A 286 -13.96 26.08 -6.15
N ASP A 287 -14.72 25.22 -5.47
CA ASP A 287 -15.20 23.95 -6.04
C ASP A 287 -16.18 24.11 -7.22
N ARG A 288 -16.85 25.27 -7.33
CA ARG A 288 -17.92 25.48 -8.31
C ARG A 288 -17.41 25.41 -9.74
N ASP A 289 -16.21 25.92 -9.99
CA ASP A 289 -15.62 25.97 -11.33
C ASP A 289 -15.09 24.60 -11.79
N LEU A 290 -14.97 23.63 -10.88
CA LEU A 290 -14.55 22.25 -11.22
C LEU A 290 -15.73 21.33 -11.51
N THR A 291 -16.97 21.76 -11.24
CA THR A 291 -18.16 20.93 -11.44
C THR A 291 -18.42 20.66 -12.92
N GLN A 292 -18.40 21.71 -13.75
CA GLN A 292 -18.62 21.59 -15.18
C GLN A 292 -17.59 20.69 -15.91
N PRO A 293 -16.26 20.87 -15.75
CA PRO A 293 -15.29 19.98 -16.39
C PRO A 293 -15.40 18.53 -15.88
N ARG A 294 -15.67 18.32 -14.58
CA ARG A 294 -15.89 16.99 -14.02
C ARG A 294 -17.15 16.33 -14.59
N ASP A 295 -18.26 17.05 -14.68
CA ASP A 295 -19.52 16.53 -15.23
C ASP A 295 -19.34 16.16 -16.71
N ARG A 296 -18.61 16.99 -17.47
CA ARG A 296 -18.27 16.67 -18.85
C ARG A 296 -17.42 15.39 -18.97
N LEU A 297 -16.42 15.21 -18.10
CA LEU A 297 -15.68 13.95 -18.05
C LEU A 297 -16.60 12.77 -17.71
N CYS A 298 -17.55 12.93 -16.79
CA CYS A 298 -18.52 11.88 -16.48
C CYS A 298 -19.34 11.49 -17.72
N GLU A 299 -19.81 12.47 -18.50
CA GLU A 299 -20.52 12.20 -19.75
C GLU A 299 -19.65 11.42 -20.75
N LEU A 300 -18.40 11.85 -20.96
CA LEU A 300 -17.48 11.22 -21.90
C LEU A 300 -17.13 9.77 -21.51
N PHE A 301 -17.08 9.47 -20.22
CA PHE A 301 -16.89 8.12 -19.68
C PHE A 301 -18.19 7.33 -19.47
N ASN A 302 -19.36 7.87 -19.84
CA ASN A 302 -20.68 7.27 -19.58
C ASN A 302 -20.94 6.95 -18.10
N LEU A 303 -20.48 7.82 -17.20
CA LEU A 303 -20.63 7.70 -15.75
C LEU A 303 -21.83 8.52 -15.25
N PRO A 304 -22.46 8.09 -14.15
CA PRO A 304 -23.45 8.91 -13.47
C PRO A 304 -22.84 10.23 -12.98
N ILE A 305 -23.48 11.35 -13.31
CA ILE A 305 -23.07 12.66 -12.81
C ILE A 305 -23.34 12.74 -11.29
N PRO A 306 -22.33 13.01 -10.45
CA PRO A 306 -22.55 13.08 -9.01
C PRO A 306 -23.43 14.28 -8.64
N ALA A 307 -24.40 14.04 -7.76
CA ALA A 307 -25.36 15.06 -7.34
C ALA A 307 -24.67 16.35 -6.82
N PRO A 308 -25.30 17.52 -6.98
CA PRO A 308 -24.77 18.78 -6.47
C PRO A 308 -24.50 18.66 -4.97
N ARG A 309 -23.29 19.02 -4.53
CA ARG A 309 -23.00 19.11 -3.10
C ARG A 309 -23.84 20.23 -2.53
N THR A 310 -24.89 19.90 -1.78
CA THR A 310 -25.63 20.89 -0.99
C THR A 310 -24.60 21.61 -0.10
N PRO A 311 -24.50 22.95 -0.14
CA PRO A 311 -23.61 23.65 0.78
C PRO A 311 -23.97 23.20 2.19
N ALA A 312 -22.99 22.64 2.90
CA ALA A 312 -23.19 22.30 4.31
C ALA A 312 -23.72 23.56 4.99
N ASN A 313 -24.90 23.46 5.62
CA ASN A 313 -25.46 24.55 6.41
C ASN A 313 -24.35 25.05 7.33
N VAL A 314 -23.79 26.21 7.00
CA VAL A 314 -23.03 27.01 7.94
C VAL A 314 -24.06 27.36 8.99
N LYS A 315 -24.11 26.57 10.07
CA LYS A 315 -24.70 27.07 11.30
C LYS A 315 -23.85 28.29 11.62
N GLU A 316 -24.41 29.46 11.40
CA GLU A 316 -23.96 30.68 12.03
C GLU A 316 -23.96 30.42 13.53
N SER A 317 -22.85 29.91 14.06
CA SER A 317 -22.55 30.07 15.47
C SER A 317 -22.36 31.57 15.63
N GLY A 318 -23.38 32.24 16.15
CA GLY A 318 -23.32 33.62 16.58
C GLY A 318 -22.20 33.79 17.60
N ILE A 319 -20.98 34.01 17.11
CA ILE A 319 -19.90 34.58 17.89
C ILE A 319 -20.15 36.07 17.80
N GLN A 320 -20.76 36.64 18.85
CA GLN A 320 -20.67 38.07 19.09
C GLN A 320 -19.18 38.41 19.08
N LYS A 321 -18.77 39.23 18.10
CA LYS A 321 -17.45 39.87 18.15
C LYS A 321 -17.32 40.57 19.51
N PRO A 322 -16.22 40.40 20.25
CA PRO A 322 -15.96 41.27 21.39
C PRO A 322 -15.99 42.70 20.89
N GLN A 323 -16.69 43.59 21.59
CA GLN A 323 -16.62 45.02 21.29
C GLN A 323 -15.15 45.45 21.38
N ASP A 324 -14.62 45.98 20.28
CA ASP A 324 -13.30 46.59 20.24
C ASP A 324 -13.33 47.81 21.17
N PHE A 325 -12.71 47.69 22.34
CA PHE A 325 -12.45 48.85 23.20
C PHE A 325 -11.42 49.73 22.50
N THR A 326 -11.77 51.00 22.33
CA THR A 326 -10.85 51.96 21.72
C THR A 326 -9.78 52.37 22.74
N PHE A 327 -8.56 52.63 22.25
CA PHE A 327 -7.40 53.01 23.09
C PHE A 327 -7.69 54.18 24.04
N ASN A 328 -8.62 55.07 23.69
CA ASN A 328 -9.04 56.20 24.52
C ASN A 328 -9.84 55.79 25.76
N GLU A 329 -10.52 54.64 25.76
CA GLU A 329 -11.31 54.13 26.89
C GLU A 329 -10.43 53.48 27.98
N PHE A 330 -9.19 53.10 27.64
CA PHE A 330 -8.23 52.51 28.57
C PHE A 330 -7.53 53.55 29.45
N VAL A 331 -7.43 54.80 29.00
CA VAL A 331 -6.65 55.87 29.66
C VAL A 331 -7.43 56.62 30.75
N GLN A 332 -8.76 56.48 30.82
CA GLN A 332 -9.60 57.25 31.75
C GLN A 332 -10.04 56.52 33.03
N ARG A 333 -9.51 55.33 33.34
CA ARG A 333 -9.85 54.68 34.61
C ARG A 333 -8.90 55.13 35.73
N PRO A 334 -9.40 55.72 36.83
CA PRO A 334 -8.60 55.93 38.02
C PRO A 334 -8.33 54.57 38.69
N PHE A 335 -7.14 54.42 39.28
CA PHE A 335 -6.68 53.18 39.92
C PHE A 335 -7.64 52.66 41.00
#